data_AF-A0AAW1QRG8-F1
#
_entry.id   AF-A0AAW1QRG8-F1
#
_cell.length_a   1.000
_cell.length_b   1.000
_cell.length_c   1.000
_cell.angle_alpha   90.00
_cell.angle_beta   90.00
_cell.angle_gamma   90.00
#
_symmetry.space_group_name_H-M   'P 1'
#
loop_
_entity.id
_entity.type
_entity.pdbx_description
1 polymer ?
#
loop_
_entity_poly.entity_id
_entity_poly.type
_entity_poly.pdbx_seq_one_letter_code
_entity_poly.pdbx_strand_id
1 'polypeptide(L)'
;MSWRLRGNQSPDRVSTFSAGDDNGDGAESRPLASTGNNSFAEGTADNLPKTSVSSVSAAAGDSCGSHPAAENDAAEASSKPEQIVAAETSSRPTDAEIIAQENAIRASEADKLPFVGDVEPLSALAAEYQEGSRVFLQKIHTLEGQYSSIRRARGDGNCFFRSFIFAFFEHLVNTNDLAERNRVVTCIRQWRKKMIDSGFQELVFEDAMEVIFDQLNSLDTDDPLTVASLEGNMRDGMLSNMVVMLLRMLTSCEIQRREDFFAPFIMGMSDDALSVEQFRRRCVEPMGEESDHVHIVALTDALQIPIRVVYLDRSMGAAMAGVEAGEGASVNHHDFIPDACAAAAGGGPVQPRVHVLYRPGHYDILYPYA
;
A
#
# COMPACT_ATOMS: atom_id res chain seq x y z
N MET A 1 -6.68 -15.26 -20.38
CA MET A 1 -7.95 -15.99 -20.65
C MET A 1 -9.09 -14.97 -20.73
N SER A 2 -10.04 -15.12 -21.65
CA SER A 2 -11.13 -14.14 -21.86
C SER A 2 -12.35 -14.49 -21.02
N TRP A 3 -12.81 -13.55 -20.19
CA TRP A 3 -14.04 -13.70 -19.42
C TRP A 3 -15.26 -13.17 -20.18
N ARG A 4 -16.34 -13.96 -20.20
CA ARG A 4 -17.62 -13.58 -20.84
C ARG A 4 -18.46 -12.73 -19.89
N LEU A 5 -18.97 -11.63 -20.42
CA LEU A 5 -20.05 -10.83 -19.83
C LEU A 5 -21.32 -11.69 -19.62
N ARG A 6 -22.00 -11.52 -18.49
CA ARG A 6 -23.44 -11.79 -18.38
C ARG A 6 -24.14 -10.45 -18.18
N GLY A 7 -24.99 -10.08 -19.13
CA GLY A 7 -25.83 -8.90 -19.03
C GLY A 7 -26.95 -9.11 -18.00
N ASN A 8 -27.28 -8.03 -17.31
CA ASN A 8 -28.39 -7.97 -16.37
C ASN A 8 -29.72 -7.84 -17.15
N GLN A 9 -30.77 -8.59 -16.80
CA GLN A 9 -32.12 -8.38 -17.31
C GLN A 9 -33.10 -8.19 -16.15
N SER A 10 -33.90 -7.13 -16.25
CA SER A 10 -34.88 -6.72 -15.26
C SER A 10 -36.08 -7.68 -15.19
N PRO A 11 -36.80 -7.76 -14.05
CA PRO A 11 -37.85 -8.76 -13.84
C PRO A 11 -39.22 -8.27 -14.30
N ASP A 12 -40.12 -9.20 -14.65
CA ASP A 12 -41.56 -8.92 -14.64
C ASP A 12 -42.43 -10.17 -14.33
N ARG A 13 -43.48 -9.95 -13.52
CA ARG A 13 -44.73 -10.73 -13.31
C ARG A 13 -44.72 -12.16 -12.72
N VAL A 14 -45.03 -12.20 -11.41
CA VAL A 14 -46.26 -12.77 -10.80
C VAL A 14 -46.85 -14.08 -11.36
N SER A 15 -46.86 -15.13 -10.52
CA SER A 15 -48.06 -15.95 -10.27
C SER A 15 -48.01 -16.69 -8.93
N THR A 16 -49.12 -16.67 -8.20
CA THR A 16 -49.35 -17.31 -6.89
C THR A 16 -49.50 -18.84 -6.94
N PHE A 17 -49.06 -19.55 -5.89
CA PHE A 17 -49.77 -20.74 -5.39
C PHE A 17 -49.52 -20.96 -3.89
N SER A 18 -50.49 -21.55 -3.18
CA SER A 18 -50.49 -21.77 -1.72
C SER A 18 -50.74 -23.23 -1.37
N ALA A 19 -50.60 -23.53 -0.07
CA ALA A 19 -50.83 -24.79 0.64
C ALA A 19 -49.68 -25.82 0.58
N GLY A 20 -49.35 -26.52 1.67
CA GLY A 20 -50.03 -26.52 2.99
C GLY A 20 -49.17 -27.08 4.12
N ASP A 21 -49.77 -27.10 5.31
CA ASP A 21 -49.18 -27.46 6.61
C ASP A 21 -48.80 -28.95 6.73
N ASP A 22 -47.87 -29.28 7.63
CA ASP A 22 -48.21 -30.12 8.81
C ASP A 22 -47.22 -29.96 9.97
N ASN A 23 -47.64 -30.39 11.16
CA ASN A 23 -46.97 -30.27 12.46
C ASN A 23 -46.14 -31.52 12.83
N GLY A 24 -45.37 -31.47 13.93
CA GLY A 24 -44.95 -32.70 14.63
C GLY A 24 -43.81 -32.56 15.64
N ASP A 25 -44.17 -32.43 16.91
CA ASP A 25 -43.30 -32.47 18.11
C ASP A 25 -42.30 -33.64 18.21
N GLY A 26 -41.28 -33.48 19.07
CA GLY A 26 -40.49 -34.60 19.59
C GLY A 26 -39.22 -34.22 20.37
N ALA A 27 -39.34 -34.03 21.69
CA ALA A 27 -38.18 -33.86 22.59
C ALA A 27 -37.60 -35.21 23.05
N GLU A 28 -36.32 -35.26 23.47
CA GLU A 28 -35.90 -35.73 24.81
C GLU A 28 -34.36 -35.81 25.04
N SER A 29 -33.95 -35.31 26.22
CA SER A 29 -33.07 -35.95 27.23
C SER A 29 -31.59 -36.35 26.95
N ARG A 30 -30.69 -35.59 27.60
CA ARG A 30 -29.35 -35.94 28.16
C ARG A 30 -29.42 -37.18 29.12
N PRO A 31 -28.31 -37.84 29.64
CA PRO A 31 -27.08 -37.18 30.19
C PRO A 31 -25.73 -38.00 30.34
N LEU A 32 -24.65 -37.31 30.84
CA LEU A 32 -23.49 -37.80 31.67
C LEU A 32 -22.54 -38.91 31.09
N ALA A 33 -21.27 -39.12 31.50
CA ALA A 33 -20.24 -38.35 32.24
C ALA A 33 -18.87 -39.08 32.25
N SER A 34 -17.85 -38.44 32.86
CA SER A 34 -16.62 -39.07 33.44
C SER A 34 -15.52 -39.53 32.46
N THR A 35 -14.22 -39.69 32.82
CA THR A 35 -13.27 -39.12 33.83
C THR A 35 -11.90 -39.76 33.51
N GLY A 36 -10.75 -39.11 33.77
CA GLY A 36 -9.47 -39.84 33.74
C GLY A 36 -8.19 -39.00 33.81
N ASN A 37 -7.59 -38.89 35.00
CA ASN A 37 -6.24 -38.35 35.21
C ASN A 37 -5.16 -39.32 34.69
N ASN A 38 -3.96 -38.81 34.37
CA ASN A 38 -2.78 -39.15 35.19
C ASN A 38 -1.58 -38.18 35.01
N SER A 39 -0.69 -38.22 36.00
CA SER A 39 0.39 -37.27 36.29
C SER A 39 1.77 -37.97 36.43
N PHE A 40 2.79 -37.24 36.91
CA PHE A 40 4.18 -37.66 37.25
C PHE A 40 5.16 -37.91 36.07
N ALA A 41 6.49 -37.73 36.20
CA ALA A 41 7.33 -36.85 37.06
C ALA A 41 8.83 -36.88 36.58
N GLU A 42 9.61 -35.94 37.13
CA GLU A 42 11.09 -35.75 37.23
C GLU A 42 12.09 -36.87 36.85
N GLY A 43 13.34 -36.49 36.45
CA GLY A 43 14.51 -37.39 36.57
C GLY A 43 15.78 -37.19 35.71
N THR A 44 16.55 -36.11 35.94
CA THR A 44 18.04 -36.05 36.07
C THR A 44 19.06 -36.60 35.02
N ALA A 45 19.87 -35.65 34.50
CA ALA A 45 21.36 -35.53 34.57
C ALA A 45 22.37 -36.31 33.67
N ASP A 46 23.43 -35.55 33.31
CA ASP A 46 24.80 -35.88 32.83
C ASP A 46 25.01 -36.62 31.48
N ASN A 47 25.89 -36.18 30.56
CA ASN A 47 27.26 -35.70 30.80
C ASN A 47 27.87 -34.82 29.68
N LEU A 48 28.99 -34.13 29.98
CA LEU A 48 29.80 -33.24 29.11
C LEU A 48 31.17 -33.89 28.78
N PRO A 49 31.92 -33.49 27.71
CA PRO A 49 32.83 -32.32 27.73
C PRO A 49 32.83 -31.49 26.42
N LYS A 50 32.89 -30.15 26.43
CA LYS A 50 34.00 -29.19 26.74
C LYS A 50 35.19 -29.14 25.76
N THR A 51 35.27 -28.04 25.00
CA THR A 51 36.42 -27.12 24.76
C THR A 51 35.92 -26.05 23.75
N SER A 52 35.93 -24.71 23.92
CA SER A 52 36.87 -23.71 24.47
C SER A 52 38.13 -23.55 23.61
N VAL A 53 38.57 -22.38 23.13
CA VAL A 53 38.19 -20.95 23.37
C VAL A 53 38.78 -20.02 22.28
N SER A 54 38.18 -18.83 22.07
CA SER A 54 38.87 -17.54 21.73
C SER A 54 39.62 -17.39 20.37
N SER A 55 39.91 -16.21 19.80
CA SER A 55 39.42 -14.81 19.95
C SER A 55 40.11 -13.87 18.92
N VAL A 56 39.58 -12.65 18.72
CA VAL A 56 40.20 -11.40 18.18
C VAL A 56 40.78 -11.31 16.73
N SER A 57 40.10 -10.49 15.93
CA SER A 57 40.56 -9.20 15.34
C SER A 57 41.79 -9.08 14.41
N ALA A 58 41.48 -8.48 13.24
CA ALA A 58 42.12 -7.30 12.63
C ALA A 58 43.25 -7.41 11.57
N ALA A 59 43.24 -6.36 10.73
CA ALA A 59 44.31 -5.79 9.92
C ALA A 59 44.61 -6.39 8.54
N ALA A 60 45.08 -5.50 7.66
CA ALA A 60 45.22 -5.69 6.23
C ALA A 60 46.68 -5.88 5.80
N GLY A 61 46.84 -6.40 4.58
CA GLY A 61 48.02 -6.20 3.75
C GLY A 61 49.08 -7.28 3.85
N ASP A 62 49.40 -7.89 2.72
CA ASP A 62 50.81 -8.03 2.37
C ASP A 62 51.04 -7.86 0.86
N SER A 63 52.28 -7.56 0.55
CA SER A 63 52.85 -7.16 -0.73
C SER A 63 53.62 -8.31 -1.36
N CYS A 64 54.04 -8.13 -2.62
CA CYS A 64 55.20 -8.83 -3.14
C CYS A 64 56.01 -7.84 -3.99
N GLY A 65 57.28 -7.63 -3.64
CA GLY A 65 58.15 -6.66 -4.30
C GLY A 65 59.47 -7.27 -4.74
N SER A 66 60.29 -6.49 -5.45
CA SER A 66 61.76 -6.65 -5.49
C SER A 66 62.46 -5.40 -6.02
N HIS A 67 63.43 -4.90 -5.25
CA HIS A 67 64.50 -3.95 -5.64
C HIS A 67 65.71 -4.72 -6.23
N PRO A 68 66.84 -4.10 -6.69
CA PRO A 68 67.32 -2.70 -6.63
C PRO A 68 67.58 -2.08 -8.06
N ALA A 69 68.34 -1.00 -8.34
CA ALA A 69 69.35 -0.23 -7.59
C ALA A 69 69.57 1.25 -8.07
N ALA A 70 70.61 1.86 -7.50
CA ALA A 70 71.37 3.10 -7.79
C ALA A 70 71.82 3.33 -9.26
N GLU A 71 72.28 4.51 -9.74
CA GLU A 71 72.46 5.90 -9.22
C GLU A 71 72.71 6.88 -10.41
N ASN A 72 72.43 8.20 -10.24
CA ASN A 72 72.98 9.44 -10.88
C ASN A 72 73.23 9.49 -12.43
N ASP A 73 72.99 10.56 -13.20
CA ASP A 73 73.31 11.99 -12.99
C ASP A 73 72.76 12.89 -14.14
N ALA A 74 72.64 14.19 -13.87
CA ALA A 74 72.67 15.39 -14.75
C ALA A 74 71.95 15.53 -16.15
N ALA A 75 71.08 16.55 -16.20
CA ALA A 75 71.05 17.69 -17.16
C ALA A 75 70.28 17.71 -18.53
N GLU A 76 69.53 18.82 -18.68
CA GLU A 76 69.19 19.63 -19.88
C GLU A 76 68.00 19.37 -20.85
N ALA A 77 67.34 20.50 -21.17
CA ALA A 77 66.67 20.90 -22.42
C ALA A 77 65.27 20.36 -22.85
N SER A 78 64.25 21.11 -22.43
CA SER A 78 63.23 21.75 -23.31
C SER A 78 62.57 20.97 -24.47
N SER A 79 61.28 20.65 -24.30
CA SER A 79 60.24 20.99 -25.29
C SER A 79 58.83 20.96 -24.68
N LYS A 80 57.98 21.94 -25.01
CA LYS A 80 56.53 21.89 -24.73
C LYS A 80 55.83 20.99 -25.77
N PRO A 81 54.75 20.33 -25.38
CA PRO A 81 53.55 20.34 -26.22
C PRO A 81 52.33 20.90 -25.49
N GLU A 82 51.72 21.89 -26.14
CA GLU A 82 50.27 22.08 -26.31
C GLU A 82 49.30 21.59 -25.22
N GLN A 83 48.59 22.55 -24.62
CA GLN A 83 47.33 22.29 -23.92
C GLN A 83 46.31 21.75 -24.92
N ILE A 84 46.09 20.44 -24.91
CA ILE A 84 44.87 19.85 -25.46
C ILE A 84 43.73 20.27 -24.54
N VAL A 85 43.08 21.39 -24.88
CA VAL A 85 41.77 21.73 -24.34
C VAL A 85 40.78 20.75 -24.97
N ALA A 86 40.70 19.55 -24.38
CA ALA A 86 39.72 18.56 -24.77
C ALA A 86 38.34 19.18 -24.51
N ALA A 87 37.61 19.44 -25.60
CA ALA A 87 36.28 20.03 -25.52
C ALA A 87 35.42 19.16 -24.61
N GLU A 88 34.69 19.81 -23.70
CA GLU A 88 33.62 19.18 -22.93
C GLU A 88 32.53 18.73 -23.91
N THR A 89 32.71 17.51 -24.44
CA THR A 89 31.64 16.79 -25.10
C THR A 89 30.64 16.44 -24.00
N SER A 90 29.66 17.32 -23.79
CA SER A 90 28.48 17.07 -22.98
C SER A 90 27.73 15.90 -23.64
N SER A 91 28.12 14.68 -23.26
CA SER A 91 27.43 13.46 -23.64
C SER A 91 26.03 13.55 -23.07
N ARG A 92 25.01 13.33 -23.91
CA ARG A 92 23.63 13.20 -23.46
C ARG A 92 23.60 12.22 -22.27
N PRO A 93 23.01 12.59 -21.11
CA PRO A 93 22.87 11.68 -19.98
C PRO A 93 22.19 10.38 -20.38
N THR A 94 22.61 9.29 -19.77
CA THR A 94 21.97 7.98 -19.93
C THR A 94 20.53 8.03 -19.42
N ASP A 95 19.65 7.17 -19.93
CA ASP A 95 18.25 7.17 -19.51
C ASP A 95 18.11 6.89 -18.00
N ALA A 96 19.05 6.15 -17.39
CA ALA A 96 19.12 5.95 -15.94
C ALA A 96 19.46 7.23 -15.16
N GLU A 97 20.39 8.06 -15.66
CA GLU A 97 20.71 9.37 -15.05
C GLU A 97 19.54 10.35 -15.20
N ILE A 98 18.82 10.33 -16.33
CA ILE A 98 17.62 11.13 -16.56
C ILE A 98 16.52 10.75 -15.55
N ILE A 99 16.24 9.44 -15.40
CA ILE A 99 15.24 8.94 -14.42
C ILE A 99 15.65 9.32 -12.99
N ALA A 100 16.92 9.15 -12.63
CA ALA A 100 17.42 9.53 -11.31
C ALA A 100 17.27 11.04 -11.04
N GLN A 101 17.53 11.89 -12.04
CA GLN A 101 17.35 13.33 -11.94
C GLN A 101 15.85 13.72 -11.84
N GLU A 102 14.98 13.11 -12.64
CA GLU A 102 13.53 13.32 -12.53
C GLU A 102 13.00 12.94 -11.14
N ASN A 103 13.41 11.79 -10.62
CA ASN A 103 13.00 11.33 -9.29
C ASN A 103 13.51 12.26 -8.18
N ALA A 104 14.75 12.76 -8.29
CA ALA A 104 15.28 13.76 -7.35
C ALA A 104 14.51 15.09 -7.38
N ILE A 105 14.09 15.56 -8.55
CA ILE A 105 13.25 16.74 -8.70
C ILE A 105 11.87 16.50 -8.07
N ARG A 106 11.21 15.37 -8.39
CA ARG A 106 9.90 15.01 -7.82
C ARG A 106 9.94 14.95 -6.29
N ALA A 107 10.97 14.32 -5.72
CA ALA A 107 11.17 14.26 -4.27
C ALA A 107 11.35 15.66 -3.66
N SER A 108 12.19 16.52 -4.28
CA SER A 108 12.43 17.88 -3.77
C SER A 108 11.21 18.79 -3.86
N GLU A 109 10.30 18.59 -4.81
CA GLU A 109 9.02 19.29 -4.86
C GLU A 109 8.01 18.71 -3.85
N ALA A 110 7.96 17.38 -3.71
CA ALA A 110 7.11 16.70 -2.74
C ALA A 110 7.43 17.11 -1.29
N ASP A 111 8.70 17.31 -0.95
CA ASP A 111 9.12 17.74 0.39
C ASP A 111 8.58 19.11 0.82
N LYS A 112 8.17 19.96 -0.13
CA LYS A 112 7.55 21.27 0.15
C LYS A 112 6.07 21.15 0.53
N LEU A 113 5.43 20.02 0.21
CA LEU A 113 4.01 19.77 0.47
C LEU A 113 3.84 19.01 1.78
N PRO A 114 2.78 19.26 2.57
CA PRO A 114 2.48 18.45 3.75
C PRO A 114 2.21 16.99 3.33
N PHE A 115 2.49 16.04 4.23
CA PHE A 115 2.24 14.61 3.98
C PHE A 115 0.78 14.33 3.58
N VAL A 116 -0.16 15.05 4.21
CA VAL A 116 -1.58 15.10 3.88
C VAL A 116 -1.99 16.57 3.78
N GLY A 117 -2.54 16.98 2.64
CA GLY A 117 -2.97 18.34 2.35
C GLY A 117 -4.29 18.73 3.01
N ASP A 118 -4.75 19.95 2.75
CA ASP A 118 -6.09 20.41 3.10
C ASP A 118 -7.12 19.87 2.09
N VAL A 119 -8.41 19.98 2.43
CA VAL A 119 -9.51 19.67 1.50
C VAL A 119 -9.70 20.84 0.53
N GLU A 120 -9.77 20.55 -0.77
CA GLU A 120 -9.94 21.54 -1.83
C GLU A 120 -11.02 21.10 -2.84
N PRO A 121 -11.65 22.05 -3.58
CA PRO A 121 -12.60 21.70 -4.64
C PRO A 121 -11.91 21.05 -5.84
N LEU A 122 -12.63 20.19 -6.56
CA LEU A 122 -12.15 19.54 -7.81
C LEU A 122 -11.71 20.56 -8.88
N SER A 123 -12.18 21.81 -8.82
CA SER A 123 -11.72 22.91 -9.68
C SER A 123 -10.23 23.25 -9.50
N ALA A 124 -9.63 22.95 -8.33
CA ALA A 124 -8.19 23.09 -8.10
C ALA A 124 -7.40 22.03 -8.90
N LEU A 125 -7.88 20.79 -8.93
CA LEU A 125 -7.38 19.75 -9.82
C LEU A 125 -7.59 20.09 -11.30
N ALA A 126 -8.72 20.72 -11.66
CA ALA A 126 -8.94 21.20 -13.03
C ALA A 126 -7.91 22.27 -13.44
N ALA A 127 -7.48 23.13 -12.52
CA ALA A 127 -6.48 24.18 -12.79
C ALA A 127 -5.14 23.60 -13.27
N GLU A 128 -4.67 22.47 -12.72
CA GLU A 128 -3.45 21.76 -13.16
C GLU A 128 -3.45 21.38 -14.64
N TYR A 129 -4.63 21.23 -15.26
CA TYR A 129 -4.77 20.74 -16.63
C TYR A 129 -5.33 21.77 -17.62
N GLN A 130 -5.53 23.02 -17.22
CA GLN A 130 -6.12 24.08 -18.08
C GLN A 130 -5.36 24.28 -19.39
N GLU A 131 -4.02 24.31 -19.35
CA GLU A 131 -3.15 24.46 -20.52
C GLU A 131 -2.78 23.10 -21.16
N GLY A 132 -3.31 21.99 -20.64
CA GLY A 132 -2.88 20.63 -20.96
C GLY A 132 -3.94 19.76 -21.63
N SER A 133 -4.40 18.73 -20.90
CA SER A 133 -5.21 17.64 -21.47
C SER A 133 -6.70 17.93 -21.38
N ARG A 134 -7.33 18.22 -22.53
CA ARG A 134 -8.80 18.32 -22.64
C ARG A 134 -9.54 17.08 -22.13
N VAL A 135 -8.95 15.89 -22.27
CA VAL A 135 -9.52 14.63 -21.75
C VAL A 135 -9.54 14.62 -20.22
N PHE A 136 -8.49 15.13 -19.57
CA PHE A 136 -8.48 15.24 -18.10
C PHE A 136 -9.48 16.28 -17.62
N LEU A 137 -9.56 17.46 -18.24
CA LEU A 137 -10.57 18.47 -17.90
C LEU A 137 -12.01 17.92 -18.00
N GLN A 138 -12.32 17.18 -19.07
CA GLN A 138 -13.65 16.59 -19.27
C GLN A 138 -13.96 15.46 -18.26
N LYS A 139 -12.95 14.67 -17.87
CA LYS A 139 -13.07 13.68 -16.78
C LYS A 139 -13.25 14.34 -15.42
N ILE A 140 -12.52 15.42 -15.12
CA ILE A 140 -12.65 16.16 -13.85
C ILE A 140 -14.04 16.80 -13.73
N HIS A 141 -14.56 17.41 -14.80
CA HIS A 141 -15.95 17.88 -14.86
C HIS A 141 -16.97 16.75 -14.63
N THR A 142 -16.67 15.53 -15.09
CA THR A 142 -17.51 14.34 -14.83
C THR A 142 -17.38 13.86 -13.36
N LEU A 143 -16.25 14.11 -12.70
CA LEU A 143 -16.05 13.86 -11.26
C LEU A 143 -16.75 14.89 -10.37
N GLU A 144 -16.83 16.16 -10.77
CA GLU A 144 -17.54 17.22 -10.03
C GLU A 144 -19.03 16.91 -9.80
N GLY A 145 -19.64 16.04 -10.63
CA GLY A 145 -20.99 15.53 -10.44
C GLY A 145 -21.12 14.32 -9.49
N GLN A 146 -20.01 13.76 -9.01
CA GLN A 146 -19.96 12.56 -8.14
C GLN A 146 -19.23 12.81 -6.82
N TYR A 147 -18.29 13.76 -6.81
CA TYR A 147 -17.38 14.06 -5.72
C TYR A 147 -17.40 15.56 -5.42
N SER A 148 -17.49 15.91 -4.14
CA SER A 148 -17.55 17.29 -3.66
C SER A 148 -16.17 17.95 -3.58
N SER A 149 -15.15 17.17 -3.21
CA SER A 149 -13.80 17.66 -2.97
C SER A 149 -12.73 16.56 -3.12
N ILE A 150 -11.47 17.01 -3.12
CA ILE A 150 -10.27 16.20 -3.14
C ILE A 150 -9.36 16.65 -1.98
N ARG A 151 -8.57 15.75 -1.41
CA ARG A 151 -7.47 16.08 -0.49
C ARG A 151 -6.20 15.44 -1.00
N ARG A 152 -5.13 16.24 -1.12
CA ARG A 152 -3.86 15.78 -1.68
C ARG A 152 -3.06 14.96 -0.68
N ALA A 153 -2.36 13.94 -1.18
CA ALA A 153 -1.26 13.32 -0.45
C ALA A 153 0.07 13.81 -1.02
N ARG A 154 1.14 13.77 -0.22
CA ARG A 154 2.50 14.02 -0.72
C ARG A 154 2.89 12.96 -1.75
N GLY A 155 3.45 13.38 -2.89
CA GLY A 155 4.00 12.51 -3.94
C GLY A 155 5.37 11.91 -3.58
N ASP A 156 5.47 11.22 -2.45
CA ASP A 156 6.70 10.63 -1.89
C ASP A 156 6.78 9.11 -2.08
N GLY A 157 6.02 8.55 -3.02
CA GLY A 157 5.85 7.10 -3.21
C GLY A 157 5.02 6.39 -2.13
N ASN A 158 4.68 7.06 -1.02
CA ASN A 158 3.81 6.52 0.04
C ASN A 158 2.35 6.98 -0.09
N CYS A 159 2.04 7.78 -1.11
CA CYS A 159 0.73 8.43 -1.32
C CYS A 159 -0.47 7.47 -1.26
N PHE A 160 -0.36 6.23 -1.76
CA PHE A 160 -1.41 5.21 -1.64
C PHE A 160 -1.70 4.85 -0.18
N PHE A 161 -0.70 4.34 0.55
CA PHE A 161 -0.83 3.92 1.95
C PHE A 161 -1.34 5.05 2.84
N ARG A 162 -0.83 6.26 2.61
CA ARG A 162 -1.18 7.45 3.37
C ARG A 162 -2.62 7.90 3.08
N SER A 163 -3.04 7.89 1.81
CA SER A 163 -4.43 8.20 1.41
C SER A 163 -5.42 7.18 1.95
N PHE A 164 -5.10 5.89 1.82
CA PHE A 164 -5.92 4.77 2.27
C PHE A 164 -6.25 4.89 3.76
N ILE A 165 -5.23 5.05 4.61
CA ILE A 165 -5.43 5.02 6.07
C ILE A 165 -6.02 6.31 6.60
N PHE A 166 -5.64 7.47 6.03
CA PHE A 166 -6.21 8.75 6.43
C PHE A 166 -7.71 8.81 6.13
N ALA A 167 -8.12 8.48 4.90
CA ALA A 167 -9.53 8.47 4.51
C ALA A 167 -10.36 7.49 5.35
N PHE A 168 -9.78 6.34 5.72
CA PHE A 168 -10.44 5.37 6.59
C PHE A 168 -10.61 5.89 8.03
N PHE A 169 -9.56 6.47 8.65
CA PHE A 169 -9.66 7.06 9.99
C PHE A 169 -10.58 8.29 10.01
N GLU A 170 -10.51 9.15 8.99
CA GLU A 170 -11.37 10.32 8.83
C GLU A 170 -12.84 9.91 8.70
N HIS A 171 -13.14 8.81 7.98
CA HIS A 171 -14.47 8.23 7.98
C HIS A 171 -14.92 7.82 9.38
N LEU A 172 -14.09 7.07 10.13
CA LEU A 172 -14.42 6.65 11.51
C LEU A 172 -14.67 7.83 12.45
N VAL A 173 -13.85 8.88 12.36
CA VAL A 173 -14.03 10.13 13.12
C VAL A 173 -15.36 10.80 12.77
N ASN A 174 -15.66 10.96 11.48
CA ASN A 174 -16.84 11.69 11.02
C ASN A 174 -18.16 10.94 11.31
N THR A 175 -18.17 9.61 11.29
CA THR A 175 -19.37 8.81 11.55
C THR A 175 -19.48 8.28 12.98
N ASN A 176 -18.42 8.40 13.78
CA ASN A 176 -18.27 7.76 15.09
C ASN A 176 -18.60 6.25 15.05
N ASP A 177 -18.12 5.54 14.02
CA ASP A 177 -18.41 4.10 13.81
C ASP A 177 -17.53 3.24 14.74
N LEU A 178 -17.88 3.23 16.02
CA LEU A 178 -17.18 2.47 17.06
C LEU A 178 -17.19 0.96 16.81
N ALA A 179 -18.16 0.45 16.05
CA ALA A 179 -18.24 -0.97 15.68
C ALA A 179 -17.14 -1.32 14.66
N GLU A 180 -17.01 -0.52 13.59
CA GLU A 180 -15.95 -0.68 12.59
C GLU A 180 -14.55 -0.41 13.17
N ARG A 181 -14.42 0.58 14.08
CA ARG A 181 -13.21 0.79 14.89
C ARG A 181 -12.83 -0.46 15.67
N ASN A 182 -13.77 -1.08 16.39
CA ASN A 182 -13.50 -2.29 17.16
C ASN A 182 -13.15 -3.49 16.26
N ARG A 183 -13.78 -3.60 15.08
CA ARG A 183 -13.43 -4.61 14.07
C ARG A 183 -11.98 -4.44 13.60
N VAL A 184 -11.57 -3.22 13.21
CA VAL A 184 -10.23 -3.00 12.66
C VAL A 184 -9.13 -3.15 13.71
N VAL A 185 -9.35 -2.68 14.95
CA VAL A 185 -8.43 -2.93 16.08
C VAL A 185 -8.24 -4.43 16.30
N THR A 186 -9.33 -5.21 16.27
CA THR A 186 -9.27 -6.67 16.39
C THR A 186 -8.51 -7.31 15.22
N CYS A 187 -8.73 -6.82 13.99
CA CYS A 187 -8.03 -7.29 12.79
C CYS A 187 -6.52 -7.07 12.90
N ILE A 188 -6.07 -5.86 13.25
CA ILE A 188 -4.64 -5.51 13.38
C ILE A 188 -3.99 -6.29 14.54
N ARG A 189 -4.71 -6.51 15.66
CA ARG A 189 -4.23 -7.38 16.76
C ARG A 189 -4.00 -8.83 16.30
N GLN A 190 -4.86 -9.37 15.45
CA GLN A 190 -4.66 -10.71 14.87
C GLN A 190 -3.45 -10.75 13.91
N TRP A 191 -3.15 -9.63 13.24
CA TRP A 191 -1.98 -9.53 12.37
C TRP A 191 -0.64 -9.64 13.09
N ARG A 192 -0.54 -9.17 14.34
CA ARG A 192 0.66 -9.32 15.19
C ARG A 192 1.21 -10.76 15.19
N LYS A 193 0.34 -11.75 15.45
CA LYS A 193 0.73 -13.16 15.38
C LYS A 193 1.03 -13.63 13.95
N LYS A 194 0.22 -13.25 12.94
CA LYS A 194 0.46 -13.63 11.54
C LYS A 194 1.83 -13.16 11.03
N MET A 195 2.27 -11.96 11.43
CA MET A 195 3.57 -11.40 11.07
C MET A 195 4.71 -12.17 11.73
N ILE A 196 4.63 -12.42 13.04
CA ILE A 196 5.63 -13.24 13.77
C ILE A 196 5.74 -14.65 13.15
N ASP A 197 4.60 -15.31 12.92
CA ASP A 197 4.55 -16.64 12.30
C ASP A 197 5.09 -16.65 10.86
N SER A 198 5.16 -15.50 10.19
CA SER A 198 5.71 -15.34 8.82
C SER A 198 7.18 -14.87 8.82
N GLY A 199 7.80 -14.71 9.99
CA GLY A 199 9.22 -14.37 10.16
C GLY A 199 9.54 -12.89 10.42
N PHE A 200 8.54 -12.03 10.60
CA PHE A 200 8.76 -10.63 10.97
C PHE A 200 9.09 -10.51 12.47
N GLN A 201 10.05 -9.65 12.82
CA GLN A 201 10.45 -9.41 14.20
C GLN A 201 9.50 -8.40 14.86
N GLU A 202 8.90 -8.75 16.00
CA GLU A 202 7.89 -7.94 16.70
C GLU A 202 8.37 -6.53 17.04
N LEU A 203 9.60 -6.41 17.54
CA LEU A 203 10.28 -5.15 17.87
C LEU A 203 10.38 -4.15 16.69
N VAL A 204 10.25 -4.61 15.44
CA VAL A 204 10.32 -3.74 14.25
C VAL A 204 8.99 -3.04 13.99
N PHE A 205 7.87 -3.60 14.45
CA PHE A 205 6.53 -3.11 14.10
C PHE A 205 5.60 -2.84 15.29
N GLU A 206 5.98 -3.21 16.51
CA GLU A 206 5.12 -3.04 17.69
C GLU A 206 4.79 -1.58 17.98
N ASP A 207 5.78 -0.68 18.02
CA ASP A 207 5.54 0.75 18.25
C ASP A 207 4.61 1.35 17.18
N ALA A 208 4.73 0.89 15.92
CA ALA A 208 3.87 1.33 14.83
C ALA A 208 2.44 0.77 14.93
N MET A 209 2.24 -0.40 15.55
CA MET A 209 0.91 -0.90 15.89
C MET A 209 0.27 -0.07 17.01
N GLU A 210 1.03 0.29 18.04
CA GLU A 210 0.52 1.13 19.13
C GLU A 210 0.15 2.55 18.62
N VAL A 211 0.93 3.16 17.71
CA VAL A 211 0.56 4.43 17.05
C VAL A 211 -0.78 4.36 16.30
N ILE A 212 -1.14 3.20 15.74
CA ILE A 212 -2.47 2.99 15.16
C ILE A 212 -3.52 2.76 16.24
N PHE A 213 -3.23 1.96 17.27
CA PHE A 213 -4.17 1.68 18.35
C PHE A 213 -4.52 2.93 19.16
N ASP A 214 -3.56 3.82 19.46
CA ASP A 214 -3.83 5.05 20.21
C ASP A 214 -4.79 5.99 19.44
N GLN A 215 -4.60 6.12 18.12
CA GLN A 215 -5.51 6.89 17.27
C GLN A 215 -6.90 6.26 17.16
N LEU A 216 -7.00 4.92 17.10
CA LEU A 216 -8.29 4.25 17.05
C LEU A 216 -9.01 4.20 18.40
N ASN A 217 -8.28 4.09 19.51
CA ASN A 217 -8.85 4.02 20.86
C ASN A 217 -9.27 5.39 21.37
N SER A 218 -8.61 6.47 20.95
CA SER A 218 -9.03 7.85 21.22
C SER A 218 -10.33 8.27 20.50
N LEU A 219 -10.98 7.39 19.73
CA LEU A 219 -12.38 7.61 19.29
C LEU A 219 -13.40 7.33 20.41
N ASP A 220 -12.99 6.65 21.49
CA ASP A 220 -13.86 6.11 22.55
C ASP A 220 -13.53 6.73 23.93
N THR A 221 -13.02 7.97 23.91
CA THR A 221 -12.59 8.74 25.09
C THR A 221 -13.42 10.01 25.29
N ASP A 222 -13.41 10.56 26.51
CA ASP A 222 -14.15 11.79 26.86
C ASP A 222 -13.72 13.02 26.03
N ASP A 223 -12.46 13.02 25.55
CA ASP A 223 -11.94 13.94 24.54
C ASP A 223 -11.59 13.12 23.28
N PRO A 224 -12.50 13.01 22.29
CA PRO A 224 -12.32 12.09 21.17
C PRO A 224 -11.46 12.67 20.04
N LEU A 225 -10.79 11.79 19.28
CA LEU A 225 -9.99 12.16 18.12
C LEU A 225 -10.81 12.96 17.11
N THR A 226 -10.39 14.19 16.83
CA THR A 226 -11.01 15.06 15.81
C THR A 226 -10.29 14.95 14.47
N VAL A 227 -10.94 15.37 13.37
CA VAL A 227 -10.30 15.42 12.04
C VAL A 227 -9.07 16.33 12.06
N ALA A 228 -9.10 17.46 12.77
CA ALA A 228 -7.95 18.36 12.91
C ALA A 228 -6.78 17.70 13.68
N SER A 229 -7.07 16.92 14.72
CA SER A 229 -6.06 16.15 15.44
C SER A 229 -5.46 15.03 14.57
N LEU A 230 -6.30 14.33 13.80
CA LEU A 230 -5.87 13.32 12.82
C LEU A 230 -5.00 13.92 11.71
N GLU A 231 -5.37 15.09 11.18
CA GLU A 231 -4.53 15.86 10.24
C GLU A 231 -3.18 16.22 10.86
N GLY A 232 -3.15 16.68 12.11
CA GLY A 232 -1.91 16.96 12.83
C GLY A 232 -1.01 15.73 12.91
N ASN A 233 -1.54 14.60 13.37
CA ASN A 233 -0.82 13.33 13.49
C ASN A 233 -0.30 12.82 12.14
N MET A 234 -1.12 12.91 11.09
CA MET A 234 -0.76 12.40 9.75
C MET A 234 0.07 13.40 8.92
N ARG A 235 0.25 14.62 9.42
CA ARG A 235 1.25 15.61 8.97
C ARG A 235 2.57 15.53 9.74
N ASP A 236 2.61 14.90 10.91
CA ASP A 236 3.85 14.62 11.62
C ASP A 236 4.68 13.54 10.89
N GLY A 237 5.97 13.81 10.70
CA GLY A 237 6.86 12.97 9.91
C GLY A 237 7.26 11.66 10.61
N MET A 238 7.15 11.55 11.93
CA MET A 238 7.40 10.30 12.66
C MET A 238 6.13 9.44 12.62
N LEU A 239 5.01 9.96 13.14
CA LEU A 239 3.75 9.22 13.25
C LEU A 239 3.25 8.74 11.88
N SER A 240 3.17 9.64 10.89
CA SER A 240 2.65 9.33 9.56
C SER A 240 3.51 8.28 8.84
N ASN A 241 4.83 8.26 9.06
CA ASN A 241 5.71 7.26 8.44
C ASN A 241 5.76 5.93 9.21
N MET A 242 5.58 5.92 10.54
CA MET A 242 5.39 4.67 11.29
C MET A 242 4.12 3.95 10.86
N VAL A 243 3.01 4.69 10.68
CA VAL A 243 1.76 4.14 10.13
C VAL A 243 1.99 3.54 8.73
N VAL A 244 2.61 4.28 7.80
CA VAL A 244 2.92 3.77 6.45
C VAL A 244 3.82 2.54 6.49
N MET A 245 4.86 2.52 7.33
CA MET A 245 5.77 1.38 7.49
C MET A 245 5.00 0.12 7.89
N LEU A 246 4.12 0.20 8.89
CA LEU A 246 3.29 -0.94 9.29
C LEU A 246 2.37 -1.40 8.15
N LEU A 247 1.74 -0.50 7.41
CA LEU A 247 0.89 -0.86 6.27
C LEU A 247 1.69 -1.57 5.16
N ARG A 248 2.93 -1.13 4.87
CA ARG A 248 3.86 -1.83 3.96
C ARG A 248 4.22 -3.22 4.47
N MET A 249 4.51 -3.37 5.76
CA MET A 249 4.82 -4.68 6.37
C MET A 249 3.63 -5.64 6.36
N LEU A 250 2.42 -5.15 6.65
CA LEU A 250 1.17 -5.93 6.55
C LEU A 250 0.93 -6.39 5.10
N THR A 251 1.13 -5.50 4.13
CA THR A 251 1.01 -5.78 2.69
C THR A 251 2.02 -6.85 2.26
N SER A 252 3.30 -6.69 2.64
CA SER A 252 4.34 -7.70 2.40
C SER A 252 3.98 -9.06 3.02
N CYS A 253 3.47 -9.06 4.25
CA CYS A 253 3.09 -10.29 4.94
C CYS A 253 1.89 -10.99 4.29
N GLU A 254 0.86 -10.28 3.82
CA GLU A 254 -0.26 -10.90 3.10
C GLU A 254 0.19 -11.45 1.73
N ILE A 255 1.06 -10.73 1.02
CA ILE A 255 1.67 -11.21 -0.23
C ILE A 255 2.44 -12.52 -0.02
N GLN A 256 3.25 -12.60 1.04
CA GLN A 256 3.97 -13.82 1.42
C GLN A 256 3.02 -14.98 1.73
N ARG A 257 1.97 -14.72 2.53
CA ARG A 257 1.04 -15.74 3.00
C ARG A 257 0.13 -16.30 1.91
N ARG A 258 0.02 -15.60 0.78
CA ARG A 258 -0.76 -15.98 -0.41
C ARG A 258 0.12 -15.96 -1.66
N GLU A 259 1.36 -16.44 -1.55
CA GLU A 259 2.34 -16.44 -2.64
C GLU A 259 1.75 -17.04 -3.94
N ASP A 260 1.09 -18.20 -3.87
CA ASP A 260 0.44 -18.85 -5.02
C ASP A 260 -0.60 -17.97 -5.75
N PHE A 261 -1.28 -17.07 -5.02
CA PHE A 261 -2.26 -16.14 -5.58
C PHE A 261 -1.57 -14.91 -6.21
N PHE A 262 -0.52 -14.37 -5.58
CA PHE A 262 0.16 -13.17 -6.05
C PHE A 262 1.23 -13.41 -7.12
N ALA A 263 1.86 -14.59 -7.14
CA ALA A 263 2.95 -14.92 -8.06
C ALA A 263 2.60 -14.71 -9.55
N PRO A 264 1.43 -15.12 -10.07
CA PRO A 264 1.09 -14.91 -11.49
C PRO A 264 0.99 -13.44 -11.89
N PHE A 265 0.62 -12.55 -10.95
CA PHE A 265 0.54 -11.11 -11.20
C PHE A 265 1.92 -10.46 -11.15
N ILE A 266 2.74 -10.82 -10.16
CA ILE A 266 4.12 -10.32 -9.99
C ILE A 266 5.01 -10.73 -11.17
N MET A 267 4.90 -11.98 -11.65
CA MET A 267 5.61 -12.46 -12.84
C MET A 267 5.26 -11.70 -14.13
N GLY A 268 4.14 -10.97 -14.17
CA GLY A 268 3.71 -10.19 -15.33
C GLY A 268 4.13 -8.71 -15.30
N MET A 269 4.83 -8.26 -14.24
CA MET A 269 5.16 -6.83 -14.03
C MET A 269 6.48 -6.39 -14.67
N SER A 270 7.39 -7.31 -14.97
CA SER A 270 8.72 -7.01 -15.52
C SER A 270 9.17 -8.04 -16.55
N ASP A 271 10.00 -7.61 -17.51
CA ASP A 271 10.59 -8.50 -18.52
C ASP A 271 11.49 -9.59 -17.90
N ASP A 272 12.16 -9.25 -16.78
CA ASP A 272 12.85 -10.21 -15.92
C ASP A 272 11.85 -10.89 -14.98
N ALA A 273 11.97 -12.22 -14.84
CA ALA A 273 11.13 -13.02 -13.95
C ALA A 273 11.46 -12.75 -12.47
N LEU A 274 10.72 -11.83 -11.87
CA LEU A 274 10.89 -11.39 -10.48
C LEU A 274 10.12 -12.30 -9.53
N SER A 275 10.79 -12.86 -8.51
CA SER A 275 10.10 -13.73 -7.52
C SER A 275 9.26 -12.91 -6.53
N VAL A 276 8.28 -13.54 -5.89
CA VAL A 276 7.43 -12.88 -4.89
C VAL A 276 8.28 -12.31 -3.73
N GLU A 277 9.28 -13.05 -3.28
CA GLU A 277 10.23 -12.59 -2.27
C GLU A 277 11.06 -11.38 -2.73
N GLN A 278 11.50 -11.37 -3.99
CA GLN A 278 12.22 -10.22 -4.56
C GLN A 278 11.30 -9.00 -4.70
N PHE A 279 10.04 -9.20 -5.09
CA PHE A 279 9.06 -8.12 -5.25
C PHE A 279 8.75 -7.46 -3.91
N ARG A 280 8.49 -8.26 -2.87
CA ARG A 280 8.27 -7.77 -1.50
C ARG A 280 9.43 -6.87 -1.03
N ARG A 281 10.66 -7.38 -1.09
CA ARG A 281 11.85 -6.69 -0.60
C ARG A 281 12.26 -5.46 -1.40
N ARG A 282 11.87 -5.37 -2.68
CA ARG A 282 12.26 -4.27 -3.58
C ARG A 282 11.16 -3.22 -3.78
N CYS A 283 9.90 -3.63 -3.79
CA CYS A 283 8.78 -2.80 -4.27
C CYS A 283 7.67 -2.62 -3.24
N VAL A 284 7.68 -3.35 -2.11
CA VAL A 284 6.62 -3.28 -1.08
C VAL A 284 7.17 -2.76 0.25
N GLU A 285 8.20 -3.43 0.77
CA GLU A 285 8.79 -3.15 2.09
C GLU A 285 9.54 -1.82 2.19
N PRO A 286 10.32 -1.38 1.18
CA PRO A 286 11.04 -0.12 1.28
C PRO A 286 10.07 1.09 1.27
N MET A 287 10.39 2.09 2.08
CA MET A 287 9.68 3.37 2.09
C MET A 287 9.95 4.13 0.79
N GLY A 288 8.92 4.76 0.23
CA GLY A 288 9.01 5.55 -1.00
C GLY A 288 8.88 4.78 -2.31
N GLU A 289 8.70 3.46 -2.27
CA GLU A 289 8.39 2.66 -3.47
C GLU A 289 6.92 2.78 -3.88
N GLU A 290 6.67 3.01 -5.17
CA GLU A 290 5.31 3.21 -5.71
C GLU A 290 4.39 2.00 -5.45
N SER A 291 3.08 2.27 -5.37
CA SER A 291 2.06 1.25 -5.09
C SER A 291 1.14 1.04 -6.29
N ASP A 292 0.97 -0.22 -6.68
CA ASP A 292 0.11 -0.64 -7.79
C ASP A 292 -0.93 -1.68 -7.31
N HIS A 293 -1.74 -2.20 -8.23
CA HIS A 293 -2.85 -3.12 -8.00
C HIS A 293 -2.56 -4.27 -7.01
N VAL A 294 -1.35 -4.83 -7.00
CA VAL A 294 -0.95 -5.89 -6.04
C VAL A 294 -0.94 -5.37 -4.60
N HIS A 295 -0.39 -4.18 -4.36
CA HIS A 295 -0.40 -3.52 -3.05
C HIS A 295 -1.82 -3.21 -2.59
N ILE A 296 -2.67 -2.73 -3.51
CA ILE A 296 -4.07 -2.38 -3.21
C ILE A 296 -4.84 -3.63 -2.77
N VAL A 297 -4.79 -4.71 -3.55
CA VAL A 297 -5.46 -5.98 -3.22
C VAL A 297 -4.96 -6.53 -1.89
N ALA A 298 -3.64 -6.62 -1.70
CA ALA A 298 -3.05 -7.19 -0.49
C ALA A 298 -3.40 -6.39 0.78
N LEU A 299 -3.34 -5.05 0.74
CA LEU A 299 -3.70 -4.23 1.91
C LEU A 299 -5.20 -4.27 2.22
N THR A 300 -6.03 -4.21 1.17
CA THR A 300 -7.50 -4.26 1.26
C THR A 300 -7.96 -5.57 1.87
N ASP A 301 -7.44 -6.71 1.38
CA ASP A 301 -7.69 -8.03 1.94
C ASP A 301 -7.09 -8.19 3.35
N ALA A 302 -5.91 -7.63 3.62
CA ALA A 302 -5.29 -7.74 4.94
C ALA A 302 -6.15 -7.10 6.03
N LEU A 303 -6.61 -5.86 5.81
CA LEU A 303 -7.37 -5.09 6.80
C LEU A 303 -8.89 -5.30 6.71
N GLN A 304 -9.35 -5.96 5.64
CA GLN A 304 -10.77 -6.13 5.29
C GLN A 304 -11.49 -4.77 5.21
N ILE A 305 -10.91 -3.81 4.47
CA ILE A 305 -11.44 -2.44 4.27
C ILE A 305 -11.68 -2.22 2.78
N PRO A 306 -12.93 -2.17 2.31
CA PRO A 306 -13.24 -1.92 0.91
C PRO A 306 -12.84 -0.52 0.42
N ILE A 307 -12.19 -0.44 -0.74
CA ILE A 307 -11.72 0.81 -1.38
C ILE A 307 -12.19 0.94 -2.83
N ARG A 308 -12.58 2.15 -3.24
CA ARG A 308 -12.80 2.55 -4.63
C ARG A 308 -11.59 3.32 -5.15
N VAL A 309 -11.01 2.86 -6.25
CA VAL A 309 -9.95 3.57 -7.00
C VAL A 309 -10.55 4.16 -8.26
N VAL A 310 -10.47 5.48 -8.41
CA VAL A 310 -11.01 6.26 -9.54
C VAL A 310 -9.86 6.64 -10.47
N TYR A 311 -9.97 6.39 -11.77
CA TYR A 311 -8.84 6.53 -12.70
C TYR A 311 -8.94 7.80 -13.56
N LEU A 312 -8.06 8.78 -13.29
CA LEU A 312 -7.83 9.93 -14.14
C LEU A 312 -6.66 9.65 -15.11
N ASP A 313 -6.94 8.80 -16.07
CA ASP A 313 -6.01 8.41 -17.13
C ASP A 313 -6.46 8.94 -18.51
N ARG A 314 -5.61 8.77 -19.53
CA ARG A 314 -5.92 9.19 -20.91
C ARG A 314 -6.83 8.21 -21.66
N SER A 315 -7.26 7.10 -21.06
CA SER A 315 -8.24 6.23 -21.71
C SER A 315 -9.50 7.02 -22.02
N MET A 316 -9.87 7.04 -23.29
CA MET A 316 -11.24 7.38 -23.66
C MET A 316 -12.05 6.14 -23.32
N GLY A 317 -12.89 6.22 -22.29
CA GLY A 317 -13.72 5.09 -21.88
C GLY A 317 -14.62 4.62 -23.02
N ALA A 318 -15.15 3.40 -22.91
CA ALA A 318 -15.83 2.70 -24.01
C ALA A 318 -16.98 3.50 -24.66
N ALA A 319 -17.55 4.49 -23.96
CA ALA A 319 -18.53 5.44 -24.49
C ALA A 319 -18.05 6.25 -25.71
N MET A 320 -16.75 6.51 -25.86
CA MET A 320 -16.24 7.29 -27.01
C MET A 320 -16.09 6.45 -28.30
N ALA A 321 -16.30 5.13 -28.24
CA ALA A 321 -16.29 4.25 -29.40
C ALA A 321 -17.63 4.27 -30.17
N GLY A 322 -18.12 5.47 -30.53
CA GLY A 322 -19.31 5.65 -31.38
C GLY A 322 -20.32 6.71 -30.95
N VAL A 323 -20.11 7.43 -29.85
CA VAL A 323 -21.00 8.51 -29.41
C VAL A 323 -20.55 9.87 -29.95
N GLU A 324 -21.51 10.72 -30.30
CA GLU A 324 -21.29 12.07 -30.82
C GLU A 324 -20.63 12.98 -29.77
N ALA A 325 -19.99 14.06 -30.24
CA ALA A 325 -19.26 15.02 -29.40
C ALA A 325 -20.22 15.84 -28.50
N GLY A 326 -20.62 15.27 -27.36
CA GLY A 326 -21.53 15.90 -26.41
C GLY A 326 -21.61 15.23 -25.02
N GLU A 327 -21.47 13.91 -24.92
CA GLU A 327 -21.41 13.24 -23.61
C GLU A 327 -20.04 13.42 -22.93
N GLY A 328 -20.06 13.53 -21.59
CA GLY A 328 -18.86 13.67 -20.76
C GLY A 328 -17.92 12.48 -20.89
N ALA A 329 -16.62 12.71 -20.80
CA ALA A 329 -15.63 11.64 -20.78
C ALA A 329 -15.84 10.79 -19.53
N SER A 330 -16.32 9.55 -19.73
CA SER A 330 -16.61 8.63 -18.63
C SER A 330 -15.37 8.38 -17.77
N VAL A 331 -15.53 8.45 -16.46
CA VAL A 331 -14.45 8.18 -15.51
C VAL A 331 -14.62 6.76 -14.98
N ASN A 332 -13.58 5.95 -15.20
CA ASN A 332 -13.57 4.56 -14.77
C ASN A 332 -13.22 4.48 -13.29
N HIS A 333 -13.78 3.50 -12.58
CA HIS A 333 -13.37 3.15 -11.23
C HIS A 333 -13.33 1.63 -11.06
N HIS A 334 -12.55 1.18 -10.08
CA HIS A 334 -12.50 -0.21 -9.64
C HIS A 334 -12.70 -0.29 -8.13
N ASP A 335 -13.61 -1.18 -7.72
CA ASP A 335 -13.92 -1.44 -6.32
C ASP A 335 -13.20 -2.70 -5.88
N PHE A 336 -12.31 -2.54 -4.91
CA PHE A 336 -11.58 -3.62 -4.26
C PHE A 336 -12.37 -4.01 -3.01
N ILE A 337 -13.14 -5.09 -3.13
CA ILE A 337 -14.02 -5.60 -2.07
C ILE A 337 -13.45 -6.93 -1.56
N PRO A 338 -12.99 -7.02 -0.30
CA PRO A 338 -12.57 -8.27 0.30
C PRO A 338 -13.71 -9.30 0.36
N ASP A 339 -13.39 -10.58 0.16
CA ASP A 339 -14.39 -11.66 0.09
C ASP A 339 -15.29 -11.72 1.34
N ALA A 340 -14.75 -11.46 2.54
CA ALA A 340 -15.57 -11.48 3.75
C ALA A 340 -16.56 -10.30 3.82
N CYS A 341 -16.21 -9.14 3.26
CA CYS A 341 -17.12 -8.00 3.13
C CYS A 341 -18.24 -8.32 2.13
N ALA A 342 -17.90 -8.92 0.98
CA ALA A 342 -18.88 -9.36 -0.02
C ALA A 342 -19.83 -10.44 0.51
N ALA A 343 -19.30 -11.41 1.27
CA ALA A 343 -20.09 -12.44 1.94
C ALA A 343 -21.02 -11.87 3.02
N ALA A 344 -20.53 -10.92 3.83
CA ALA A 344 -21.33 -10.25 4.87
C ALA A 344 -22.49 -9.43 4.28
N ALA A 345 -22.34 -8.89 3.07
CA ALA A 345 -23.40 -8.18 2.36
C ALA A 345 -24.51 -9.09 1.77
N GLY A 346 -24.38 -10.42 1.84
CA GLY A 346 -25.43 -11.37 1.45
C GLY A 346 -25.81 -11.30 -0.04
N GLY A 347 -24.90 -10.85 -0.91
CA GLY A 347 -25.16 -10.61 -2.33
C GLY A 347 -25.67 -9.20 -2.68
N GLY A 348 -25.82 -8.32 -1.69
CA GLY A 348 -26.01 -6.89 -1.91
C GLY A 348 -24.69 -6.18 -2.30
N PRO A 349 -24.76 -4.98 -2.91
CA PRO A 349 -23.56 -4.21 -3.25
C PRO A 349 -22.88 -3.67 -1.99
N VAL A 350 -21.59 -3.99 -1.81
CA VAL A 350 -20.73 -3.32 -0.83
C VAL A 350 -20.33 -1.97 -1.42
N GLN A 351 -20.69 -0.87 -0.76
CA GLN A 351 -20.17 0.46 -1.12
C GLN A 351 -18.87 0.70 -0.36
N PRO A 352 -17.75 0.97 -1.04
CA PRO A 352 -16.52 1.45 -0.39
C PRO A 352 -16.77 2.74 0.39
N ARG A 353 -16.03 2.90 1.49
CA ARG A 353 -16.01 4.14 2.29
C ARG A 353 -14.74 4.95 2.02
N VAL A 354 -13.67 4.28 1.59
CA VAL A 354 -12.42 4.89 1.15
C VAL A 354 -12.48 5.06 -0.37
N HIS A 355 -12.40 6.30 -0.85
CA HIS A 355 -12.36 6.63 -2.28
C HIS A 355 -11.05 7.36 -2.57
N VAL A 356 -10.27 6.88 -3.53
CA VAL A 356 -9.00 7.50 -3.95
C VAL A 356 -8.98 7.79 -5.45
N LEU A 357 -8.37 8.90 -5.84
CA LEU A 357 -8.07 9.24 -7.23
C LEU A 357 -6.69 8.71 -7.58
N TYR A 358 -6.61 7.75 -8.51
CA TYR A 358 -5.38 7.42 -9.20
C TYR A 358 -5.14 8.40 -10.34
N ARG A 359 -3.98 9.05 -10.29
CA ARG A 359 -3.32 9.74 -11.40
C ARG A 359 -2.05 8.94 -11.72
N PRO A 360 -1.48 8.99 -12.95
CA PRO A 360 -0.28 8.21 -13.27
C PRO A 360 0.86 8.44 -12.25
N GLY A 361 1.19 7.41 -11.47
CA GLY A 361 2.21 7.44 -10.40
C GLY A 361 1.77 8.09 -9.06
N HIS A 362 0.49 8.41 -8.85
CA HIS A 362 0.07 9.16 -7.67
C HIS A 362 -1.38 8.86 -7.21
N TYR A 363 -1.61 8.94 -5.89
CA TYR A 363 -2.93 8.79 -5.27
C TYR A 363 -3.29 10.00 -4.41
N ASP A 364 -4.52 10.50 -4.59
CA ASP A 364 -5.16 11.52 -3.74
C ASP A 364 -6.47 10.97 -3.15
N ILE A 365 -7.02 11.60 -2.12
CA ILE A 365 -8.29 11.20 -1.49
C ILE A 365 -9.45 11.94 -2.16
N LEU A 366 -10.55 11.24 -2.45
CA LEU A 366 -11.77 11.83 -2.99
C LEU A 366 -12.93 11.73 -1.99
N TYR A 367 -13.73 12.81 -1.91
CA TYR A 367 -14.91 12.87 -1.04
C TYR A 367 -16.19 12.78 -1.89
N PRO A 368 -16.95 11.68 -1.82
CA PRO A 368 -18.25 11.62 -2.48
C PRO A 368 -19.23 12.63 -1.85
N TYR A 369 -20.26 13.03 -2.58
CA TYR A 369 -21.39 13.72 -1.96
C TYR A 369 -22.10 12.79 -0.96
N ALA A 370 -22.58 13.38 0.15
CA ALA A 370 -23.29 12.70 1.23
C ALA A 370 -24.77 12.48 0.91
#